data_AF-A0A832P6R4-F1
#
_entry.id   AF-A0A832P6R4-F1
#
_cell.length_a   1.000
_cell.length_b   1.000
_cell.length_c   1.000
_cell.angle_alpha   90.00
_cell.angle_beta   90.00
_cell.angle_gamma   90.00
#
_symmetry.space_group_name_H-M   'P 1'
#
loop_
_entity.id
_entity.type
_entity.pdbx_description
1 polymer ?
#
loop_
_entity_poly.entity_id
_entity_poly.type
_entity_poly.pdbx_seq_one_letter_code
_entity_poly.pdbx_strand_id
1 'polypeptide(L)'
;MRLLIERAREARGITKIVRKRADQKKILLYGIMILLLLVFQEVLGKVGRIVADLLPYERFDPHKAYGWVSAHHITEMLIALAAIMILSKLLKVDFGFGLGDRKKGTKYVMVYTAIFAGVTLVCHMLMLIHNMLPVYNFPLNKGNVVGTLGFQLLLSGPAEEILYRALPITMLVHV
;
A
#
# COMPACT_ATOMS: atom_id res chain seq x y z
N MET A 1 53.54 -14.56 24.58
CA MET A 1 53.11 -13.77 23.40
C MET A 1 52.29 -14.59 22.39
N ARG A 2 52.84 -15.66 21.76
CA ARG A 2 52.13 -16.48 20.74
C ARG A 2 50.78 -17.05 21.19
N LEU A 3 50.71 -17.56 22.41
CA LEU A 3 49.50 -18.18 22.97
C LEU A 3 48.34 -17.19 23.15
N LEU A 4 48.65 -15.91 23.40
CA LEU A 4 47.66 -14.83 23.47
C LEU A 4 47.15 -14.44 22.07
N ILE A 5 48.02 -14.49 21.06
CA ILE A 5 47.68 -14.18 19.67
C ILE A 5 46.75 -15.25 19.08
N GLU A 6 46.99 -16.52 19.35
CA GLU A 6 46.09 -17.60 18.90
C GLU A 6 44.72 -17.53 19.55
N ARG A 7 44.64 -17.36 20.88
CA ARG A 7 43.36 -17.17 21.59
C ARG A 7 42.57 -15.98 21.05
N ALA A 8 43.24 -14.87 20.72
CA ALA A 8 42.60 -13.70 20.12
C ALA A 8 42.15 -13.91 18.66
N ARG A 9 42.76 -14.85 17.94
CA ARG A 9 42.37 -15.23 16.56
C ARG A 9 41.16 -16.16 16.58
N GLU A 10 41.15 -17.12 17.49
CA GLU A 10 40.06 -18.07 17.69
C GLU A 10 38.79 -17.37 18.18
N ALA A 11 38.91 -16.47 19.18
CA ALA A 11 37.80 -15.64 19.64
C ALA A 11 37.21 -14.78 18.50
N ARG A 12 38.06 -14.17 17.66
CA ARG A 12 37.60 -13.43 16.47
C ARG A 12 36.89 -14.31 15.45
N GLY A 13 37.36 -15.54 15.25
CA GLY A 13 36.72 -16.54 14.38
C GLY A 13 35.32 -16.89 14.86
N ILE A 14 35.17 -17.19 16.15
CA ILE A 14 33.88 -17.51 16.80
C ILE A 14 32.91 -16.33 16.65
N THR A 15 33.36 -15.10 16.96
CA THR A 15 32.52 -13.89 16.83
C THR A 15 32.03 -13.69 15.39
N LYS A 16 32.88 -13.96 14.39
CA LYS A 16 32.51 -13.84 12.97
C LYS A 16 31.47 -14.89 12.55
N ILE A 17 31.60 -16.13 13.02
CA ILE A 17 30.64 -17.21 12.74
C ILE A 17 29.28 -16.92 13.39
N VAL A 18 29.29 -16.50 14.66
CA VAL A 18 28.07 -16.13 15.40
C VAL A 18 27.35 -14.97 14.70
N ARG A 19 28.09 -13.92 14.30
CA ARG A 19 27.53 -12.79 13.56
C ARG A 19 26.91 -13.23 12.23
N LYS A 20 27.63 -14.02 11.43
CA LYS A 20 27.11 -14.54 10.15
C LYS A 20 25.83 -15.35 10.33
N ARG A 21 25.76 -16.20 11.36
CA ARG A 21 24.56 -16.98 11.67
C ARG A 21 23.40 -16.08 12.12
N ALA A 22 23.65 -15.03 12.91
CA ALA A 22 22.64 -14.06 13.30
C ALA A 22 22.09 -13.28 12.09
N ASP A 23 22.98 -12.87 11.17
CA ASP A 23 22.60 -12.17 9.94
C ASP A 23 21.74 -13.07 9.04
N GLN A 24 22.09 -14.36 8.89
CA GLN A 24 21.29 -15.33 8.15
C GLN A 24 19.89 -15.54 8.74
N LYS A 25 19.78 -15.61 10.08
CA LYS A 25 18.48 -15.72 10.76
C LYS A 25 17.62 -14.49 10.50
N LYS A 26 18.19 -13.28 10.56
CA LYS A 26 17.46 -12.04 10.25
C LYS A 26 16.95 -12.04 8.81
N ILE A 27 17.81 -12.36 7.84
CA ILE A 27 17.42 -12.44 6.42
C ILE A 27 16.25 -13.43 6.22
N LEU A 28 16.31 -14.59 6.88
CA LEU A 28 15.23 -15.57 6.82
C LEU A 28 13.92 -15.01 7.38
N LEU A 29 13.95 -14.32 8.53
CA LEU A 29 12.76 -13.72 9.13
C LEU A 29 12.15 -12.63 8.24
N TYR A 30 12.98 -11.77 7.64
CA TYR A 30 12.49 -10.79 6.64
C TYR A 30 11.83 -11.48 5.46
N GLY A 31 12.45 -12.54 4.93
CA GLY A 31 11.87 -13.31 3.82
C GLY A 31 10.52 -13.93 4.16
N ILE A 32 10.39 -14.51 5.36
CA ILE A 32 9.12 -15.05 5.86
C ILE A 32 8.07 -13.95 6.02
N MET A 33 8.45 -12.80 6.60
CA MET A 33 7.53 -11.68 6.80
C MET A 33 7.02 -11.13 5.47
N ILE A 34 7.90 -10.94 4.48
CA ILE A 34 7.50 -10.50 3.13
C ILE A 34 6.52 -11.49 2.51
N LEU A 35 6.79 -12.80 2.61
CA LEU A 35 5.90 -13.83 2.07
C LEU A 35 4.53 -13.80 2.76
N LEU A 36 4.49 -13.66 4.08
CA LEU A 36 3.24 -13.57 4.84
C LEU A 36 2.43 -12.33 4.45
N LEU A 37 3.09 -11.17 4.30
CA LEU A 37 2.44 -9.93 3.86
C LEU A 37 1.87 -10.06 2.45
N LEU A 38 2.63 -10.66 1.51
CA LEU A 38 2.16 -10.91 0.14
C LEU A 38 0.95 -11.83 0.10
N VAL A 39 0.98 -12.94 0.86
CA VAL A 39 -0.16 -13.86 0.95
C VAL A 39 -1.37 -13.15 1.55
N PHE A 40 -1.17 -12.35 2.61
CA PHE A 40 -2.25 -11.58 3.23
C PHE A 40 -2.89 -10.61 2.24
N GLN A 41 -2.09 -9.85 1.49
CA GLN A 41 -2.57 -8.90 0.48
C GLN A 41 -3.35 -9.59 -0.65
N GLU A 42 -2.83 -10.70 -1.18
CA GLU A 42 -3.50 -11.49 -2.22
C GLU A 42 -4.84 -12.07 -1.73
N VAL A 43 -4.89 -12.54 -0.48
CA VAL A 43 -6.14 -13.03 0.13
C VAL A 43 -7.14 -11.90 0.29
N LEU A 44 -6.72 -10.72 0.75
CA LEU A 44 -7.59 -9.55 0.85
C LEU A 44 -8.14 -9.13 -0.51
N GLY A 45 -7.33 -9.15 -1.57
CA GLY A 45 -7.76 -8.97 -2.96
C GLY A 45 -8.91 -9.88 -3.37
N LYS A 46 -8.79 -11.17 -3.05
CA LYS A 46 -9.84 -12.15 -3.34
C LYS A 46 -11.09 -11.92 -2.50
N VAL A 47 -10.94 -11.65 -1.21
CA VAL A 47 -12.07 -11.38 -0.31
C VAL A 47 -12.81 -10.11 -0.72
N GLY A 48 -12.09 -9.02 -1.02
CA GLY A 48 -12.67 -7.77 -1.51
C GLY A 48 -13.44 -7.97 -2.81
N ARG A 49 -12.91 -8.78 -3.73
CA ARG A 49 -13.60 -9.15 -4.97
C ARG A 49 -14.91 -9.90 -4.68
N ILE A 50 -14.85 -10.95 -3.85
CA ILE A 50 -16.03 -11.74 -3.48
C ILE A 50 -17.11 -10.84 -2.86
N VAL A 51 -16.74 -9.96 -1.92
CA VAL A 51 -17.69 -9.04 -1.28
C VAL A 51 -18.27 -8.06 -2.28
N ALA A 52 -17.46 -7.50 -3.18
CA ALA A 52 -17.94 -6.60 -4.22
C ALA A 52 -18.93 -7.31 -5.18
N ASP A 53 -18.66 -8.55 -5.58
CA ASP A 53 -19.54 -9.31 -6.48
C ASP A 53 -20.92 -9.61 -5.88
N LEU A 54 -21.07 -9.56 -4.55
CA LEU A 54 -22.33 -9.81 -3.85
C LEU A 54 -23.26 -8.58 -3.76
N LEU A 55 -22.77 -7.39 -4.10
CA LEU A 55 -23.54 -6.15 -3.93
C LEU A 55 -24.25 -5.73 -5.24
N PRO A 56 -25.50 -5.25 -5.15
CA PRO A 56 -26.23 -4.75 -6.32
C PRO A 56 -25.85 -3.29 -6.61
N TYR A 57 -25.22 -3.02 -7.76
CA TYR A 57 -24.77 -1.68 -8.16
C TYR A 57 -25.72 -0.98 -9.13
N GLU A 58 -26.62 -1.73 -9.78
CA GLU A 58 -27.39 -1.33 -10.94
C GLU A 58 -28.24 -0.07 -10.70
N ARG A 59 -28.60 0.18 -9.43
CA ARG A 59 -29.43 1.32 -9.03
C ARG A 59 -28.68 2.65 -8.98
N PHE A 60 -27.38 2.64 -8.66
CA PHE A 60 -26.61 3.86 -8.40
C PHE A 60 -25.32 3.97 -9.22
N ASP A 61 -24.76 2.84 -9.64
CA ASP A 61 -23.65 2.74 -10.58
C ASP A 61 -23.97 1.71 -11.68
N PRO A 62 -24.93 2.00 -12.58
CA PRO A 62 -25.38 1.08 -13.61
C PRO A 62 -24.27 0.69 -14.61
N HIS A 63 -23.18 1.45 -14.67
CA HIS A 63 -22.05 1.20 -15.54
C HIS A 63 -20.87 0.52 -14.83
N LYS A 64 -21.01 0.20 -13.53
CA LYS A 64 -19.94 -0.35 -12.68
C LYS A 64 -18.65 0.47 -12.75
N ALA A 65 -18.78 1.79 -12.91
CA ALA A 65 -17.66 2.71 -13.08
C ALA A 65 -16.87 2.95 -11.78
N TYR A 66 -17.52 2.83 -10.60
CA TYR A 66 -16.89 3.17 -9.32
C TYR A 66 -17.38 2.35 -8.13
N GLY A 67 -18.62 1.86 -8.12
CA GLY A 67 -19.26 1.20 -6.98
C GLY A 67 -18.60 -0.13 -6.63
N TRP A 68 -18.37 -0.98 -7.64
CA TRP A 68 -17.71 -2.28 -7.45
C TRP A 68 -16.31 -2.11 -6.86
N VAL A 69 -15.50 -1.24 -7.46
CA VAL A 69 -14.12 -1.01 -7.01
C VAL A 69 -14.08 -0.33 -5.64
N SER A 70 -15.05 0.52 -5.33
CA SER A 70 -15.18 1.12 -4.00
C SER A 70 -15.48 0.06 -2.95
N ALA A 71 -16.43 -0.84 -3.18
CA ALA A 71 -16.74 -1.91 -2.24
C ALA A 71 -15.56 -2.87 -2.02
N HIS A 72 -14.84 -3.18 -3.09
CA HIS A 72 -13.60 -3.97 -3.05
C HIS A 72 -12.58 -3.32 -2.11
N HIS A 73 -12.22 -2.06 -2.33
CA HIS A 73 -11.21 -1.35 -1.50
C HIS A 73 -11.69 -1.07 -0.07
N ILE A 74 -12.98 -0.77 0.14
CA ILE A 74 -13.54 -0.61 1.50
C ILE A 74 -13.39 -1.91 2.28
N THR A 75 -13.70 -3.04 1.66
CA THR A 75 -13.59 -4.36 2.30
C THR A 75 -12.14 -4.64 2.71
N GLU A 76 -11.20 -4.47 1.79
CA GLU A 76 -9.77 -4.63 2.06
C GLU A 76 -9.29 -3.71 3.19
N MET A 77 -9.65 -2.42 3.12
CA MET A 77 -9.28 -1.41 4.11
C MET A 77 -9.80 -1.77 5.51
N LEU A 78 -11.06 -2.19 5.63
CA LEU A 78 -11.66 -2.55 6.92
C LEU A 78 -10.98 -3.79 7.53
N ILE A 79 -10.69 -4.79 6.71
CA ILE A 79 -9.98 -6.00 7.17
C ILE A 79 -8.55 -5.66 7.57
N ALA A 80 -7.85 -4.83 6.79
CA ALA A 80 -6.49 -4.38 7.09
C ALA A 80 -6.45 -3.55 8.40
N LEU A 81 -7.42 -2.65 8.60
CA LEU A 81 -7.56 -1.88 9.86
C LEU A 81 -7.80 -2.80 11.06
N ALA A 82 -8.65 -3.82 10.91
CA ALA A 82 -8.87 -4.81 11.98
C ALA A 82 -7.58 -5.57 12.32
N ALA A 83 -6.83 -6.02 11.30
CA ALA A 83 -5.55 -6.68 11.48
C ALA A 83 -4.53 -5.77 12.19
N ILE A 84 -4.39 -4.51 11.74
CA ILE A 84 -3.52 -3.54 12.38
C ILE A 84 -3.91 -3.30 13.84
N MET A 85 -5.21 -3.17 14.14
CA MET A 85 -5.67 -2.97 15.51
C MET A 85 -5.30 -4.13 16.43
N ILE A 86 -5.42 -5.37 15.94
CA ILE A 86 -5.03 -6.58 16.68
C ILE A 86 -3.51 -6.60 16.87
N LEU A 87 -2.74 -6.41 15.80
CA LEU A 87 -1.27 -6.44 15.83
C LEU A 87 -0.68 -5.33 16.70
N SER A 88 -1.25 -4.13 16.66
CA SER A 88 -0.81 -3.00 17.50
C SER A 88 -0.90 -3.34 18.98
N LYS A 89 -1.97 -4.02 19.40
CA LYS A 89 -2.14 -4.48 20.79
C LYS A 89 -1.21 -5.63 21.16
N LEU A 90 -1.05 -6.62 20.27
CA LEU A 90 -0.24 -7.81 20.53
C LEU A 90 1.26 -7.50 20.56
N LEU A 91 1.72 -6.67 19.61
CA LEU A 91 3.13 -6.34 19.44
C LEU A 91 3.54 -5.05 20.15
N LYS A 92 2.56 -4.27 20.64
CA LYS A 92 2.77 -2.95 21.26
C LYS A 92 3.52 -1.99 20.35
N VAL A 93 3.20 -2.01 19.06
CA VAL A 93 3.80 -1.14 18.03
C VAL A 93 2.79 -0.12 17.51
N ASP A 94 3.31 1.02 17.08
CA ASP A 94 2.56 2.06 16.41
C ASP A 94 2.65 1.87 14.88
N PHE A 95 1.50 1.89 14.22
CA PHE A 95 1.37 1.80 12.76
C PHE A 95 1.41 3.18 12.08
N GLY A 96 1.64 4.25 12.84
CA GLY A 96 1.86 5.59 12.31
C GLY A 96 0.58 6.30 11.89
N PHE A 97 -0.57 5.92 12.45
CA PHE A 97 -1.83 6.63 12.23
C PHE A 97 -1.79 8.01 12.89
N GLY A 98 -1.38 9.00 12.12
CA GLY A 98 -1.32 10.38 12.55
C GLY A 98 -1.32 11.34 11.37
N LEU A 99 -1.51 12.63 11.67
CA LEU A 99 -1.55 13.68 10.65
C LEU A 99 -0.15 14.12 10.18
N GLY A 100 0.91 13.66 10.87
CA GLY A 100 2.30 14.02 10.58
C GLY A 100 2.54 15.53 10.47
N ASP A 101 3.51 15.92 9.63
CA ASP A 101 3.74 17.32 9.28
C ASP A 101 2.75 17.76 8.20
N ARG A 102 1.58 18.25 8.63
CA ARG A 102 0.52 18.72 7.73
C ARG A 102 0.98 19.81 6.78
N LYS A 103 1.90 20.69 7.20
CA LYS A 103 2.37 21.80 6.38
C LYS A 103 3.19 21.29 5.20
N LYS A 104 4.14 20.38 5.45
CA LYS A 104 4.91 19.72 4.38
C LYS A 104 4.03 18.80 3.54
N GLY A 105 3.15 18.03 4.16
CA GLY A 105 2.20 17.15 3.47
C GLY A 105 1.35 17.92 2.46
N THR A 106 0.67 18.99 2.89
CA THR A 106 -0.13 19.84 1.99
C THR A 106 0.72 20.48 0.90
N LYS A 107 1.94 20.95 1.21
CA LYS A 107 2.85 21.50 0.20
C LYS A 107 3.17 20.47 -0.89
N TYR A 108 3.51 19.24 -0.52
CA TYR A 108 3.82 18.19 -1.49
C TYR A 108 2.60 17.77 -2.30
N VAL A 109 1.44 17.63 -1.66
CA VAL A 109 0.18 17.35 -2.38
C VAL A 109 -0.11 18.45 -3.41
N MET A 110 -0.01 19.74 -3.03
CA MET A 110 -0.25 20.84 -3.98
C MET A 110 0.74 20.84 -5.15
N VAL A 111 2.03 20.64 -4.88
CA VAL A 111 3.07 20.60 -5.94
C VAL A 111 2.83 19.43 -6.88
N TYR A 112 2.59 18.24 -6.34
CA TYR A 112 2.29 17.04 -7.12
C TYR A 112 1.04 17.26 -7.99
N THR A 113 -0.05 17.74 -7.40
CA THR A 113 -1.30 18.00 -8.12
C THR A 113 -1.10 19.03 -9.24
N ALA A 114 -0.38 20.13 -9.00
CA ALA A 114 -0.14 21.15 -10.01
C ALA A 114 0.67 20.62 -11.20
N ILE A 115 1.74 19.88 -10.93
CA ILE A 115 2.58 19.26 -11.96
C ILE A 115 1.76 18.23 -12.74
N PHE A 116 1.07 17.34 -12.04
CA PHE A 116 0.31 16.25 -12.66
C PHE A 116 -0.86 16.79 -13.48
N ALA A 117 -1.57 17.81 -13.00
CA ALA A 117 -2.63 18.48 -13.75
C ALA A 117 -2.08 19.14 -15.02
N GLY A 118 -0.93 19.82 -14.93
CA GLY A 118 -0.26 20.42 -16.10
C GLY A 118 0.13 19.38 -17.15
N VAL A 119 0.79 18.29 -16.74
CA VAL A 119 1.16 17.18 -17.63
C VAL A 119 -0.08 16.55 -18.25
N THR A 120 -1.09 16.26 -17.44
CA THR A 120 -2.35 15.65 -17.89
C THR A 120 -3.04 16.53 -18.93
N LEU A 121 -3.10 17.84 -18.69
CA LEU A 121 -3.71 18.80 -19.62
C LEU A 121 -2.96 18.82 -20.96
N VAL A 122 -1.63 18.92 -20.94
CA VAL A 122 -0.81 18.91 -22.16
C VAL A 122 -1.01 17.61 -22.94
N CYS A 123 -0.95 16.46 -22.26
CA CYS A 123 -1.18 15.16 -22.89
C CYS A 123 -2.58 15.07 -23.53
N HIS A 124 -3.63 15.51 -22.83
CA HIS A 124 -4.99 15.46 -23.37
C HIS A 124 -5.21 16.45 -24.52
N MET A 125 -4.55 17.62 -24.51
CA MET A 125 -4.57 18.55 -25.63
C MET A 125 -3.92 17.93 -26.88
N LEU A 126 -2.78 17.25 -26.72
CA LEU A 126 -2.13 16.52 -27.81
C LEU A 126 -3.02 15.36 -28.31
N MET A 127 -3.62 14.59 -27.41
CA MET A 127 -4.57 13.53 -27.78
C MET A 127 -5.77 14.08 -28.55
N LEU A 128 -6.30 15.24 -28.17
CA LEU A 128 -7.38 15.90 -28.90
C LEU A 128 -6.95 16.27 -30.33
N ILE A 129 -5.78 16.90 -30.50
CA ILE A 129 -5.25 17.30 -31.81
C ILE A 129 -5.03 16.09 -32.73
N HIS A 130 -4.57 14.97 -32.16
CA HIS A 130 -4.27 13.75 -32.90
C HIS A 130 -5.45 12.76 -32.99
N ASN A 131 -6.65 13.10 -32.51
CA ASN A 131 -7.81 12.22 -32.44
C ASN A 131 -7.54 10.89 -31.69
N MET A 132 -6.71 10.96 -30.64
CA MET A 132 -6.32 9.84 -29.77
C MET A 132 -6.92 9.96 -28.37
N LEU A 133 -8.07 10.64 -28.22
CA LEU A 133 -8.74 10.72 -26.93
C LEU A 133 -9.13 9.32 -26.43
N PRO A 134 -9.02 9.04 -25.12
CA PRO A 134 -9.38 7.75 -24.57
C PRO A 134 -10.88 7.48 -24.74
N VAL A 135 -11.21 6.26 -25.14
CA VAL A 135 -12.59 5.77 -25.17
C VAL A 135 -12.84 5.00 -23.88
N TYR A 136 -13.77 5.51 -23.06
CA TYR A 136 -14.14 4.88 -21.80
C TYR A 136 -15.18 3.79 -22.03
N ASN A 137 -15.16 2.76 -21.18
CA ASN A 137 -16.15 1.68 -21.15
C ASN A 137 -17.50 2.09 -20.52
N PHE A 138 -17.61 3.34 -20.07
CA PHE A 138 -18.83 3.93 -19.52
C PHE A 138 -19.04 5.35 -20.05
N PRO A 139 -20.29 5.84 -20.13
CA PRO A 139 -20.58 7.18 -20.59
C PRO A 139 -20.08 8.24 -19.60
N LEU A 140 -19.55 9.36 -20.11
CA LEU A 140 -19.09 10.50 -19.32
C LEU A 140 -20.26 11.37 -18.84
N ASN A 141 -21.18 10.78 -18.08
CA ASN A 141 -22.22 11.52 -17.38
C ASN A 141 -21.75 11.99 -16.00
N LYS A 142 -22.48 12.93 -15.38
CA LYS A 142 -22.12 13.50 -14.08
C LYS A 142 -21.93 12.44 -12.99
N GLY A 143 -22.77 11.41 -12.97
CA GLY A 143 -22.72 10.33 -11.96
C GLY A 143 -21.44 9.52 -12.05
N ASN A 144 -21.10 9.02 -13.23
CA ASN A 144 -19.89 8.24 -13.45
C ASN A 144 -18.63 9.06 -13.18
N VAL A 145 -18.61 10.34 -13.60
CA VAL A 145 -17.47 11.23 -13.39
C VAL A 145 -17.27 11.50 -11.91
N VAL A 146 -18.31 11.93 -11.18
CA VAL A 146 -18.22 12.25 -9.76
C VAL A 146 -17.91 11.00 -8.95
N GLY A 147 -18.53 9.86 -9.26
CA GLY A 147 -18.29 8.59 -8.57
C GLY A 147 -16.85 8.10 -8.76
N THR A 148 -16.34 8.11 -10.00
CA THR A 148 -14.96 7.71 -10.29
C THR A 148 -13.95 8.63 -9.61
N LEU A 149 -14.15 9.95 -9.70
CA LEU A 149 -13.28 10.91 -9.02
C LEU A 149 -13.35 10.78 -7.49
N GLY A 150 -14.54 10.52 -6.94
CA GLY A 150 -14.72 10.26 -5.51
C GLY A 150 -13.92 9.04 -5.05
N PHE A 151 -14.01 7.93 -5.78
CA PHE A 151 -13.21 6.73 -5.52
C PHE A 151 -11.70 7.05 -5.57
N GLN A 152 -11.23 7.67 -6.65
CA GLN A 152 -9.81 7.96 -6.84
C GLN A 152 -9.27 8.92 -5.76
N LEU A 153 -9.98 10.01 -5.48
CA LEU A 153 -9.50 11.04 -4.55
C LEU A 153 -9.59 10.62 -3.08
N LEU A 154 -10.65 9.90 -2.69
CA LEU A 154 -10.99 9.72 -1.28
C LEU A 154 -10.80 8.29 -0.77
N LEU A 155 -10.76 7.29 -1.66
CA LEU A 155 -10.80 5.90 -1.23
C LEU A 155 -9.58 5.09 -1.66
N SER A 156 -9.16 5.17 -2.92
CA SER A 156 -8.04 4.37 -3.44
C SER A 156 -6.77 4.57 -2.61
N GLY A 157 -6.29 5.83 -2.51
CA GLY A 157 -5.10 6.19 -1.75
C GLY A 157 -5.18 5.75 -0.28
N PRO A 158 -6.20 6.18 0.50
CA PRO A 158 -6.31 5.79 1.91
C PRO A 158 -6.40 4.27 2.15
N ALA A 159 -7.12 3.53 1.29
CA ALA A 159 -7.23 2.08 1.43
C ALA A 159 -5.87 1.39 1.17
N GLU A 160 -5.21 1.74 0.07
CA GLU A 160 -3.91 1.20 -0.30
C GLU A 160 -2.82 1.59 0.69
N GLU A 161 -2.88 2.80 1.23
CA GLU A 161 -1.96 3.30 2.25
C GLU A 161 -1.93 2.40 3.49
N ILE A 162 -3.10 1.99 3.94
CA ILE A 162 -3.27 1.14 5.11
C ILE A 162 -2.72 -0.27 4.82
N LEU A 163 -3.11 -0.86 3.68
CA LEU A 163 -2.80 -2.25 3.34
C LEU A 163 -1.36 -2.47 2.86
N TYR A 164 -0.83 -1.56 2.04
CA TYR A 164 0.46 -1.72 1.36
C TYR A 164 1.60 -0.92 2.00
N ARG A 165 1.31 0.05 2.88
CA ARG A 165 2.35 0.83 3.57
C ARG A 165 2.32 0.68 5.07
N ALA A 166 1.24 1.09 5.72
CA ALA A 166 1.19 1.10 7.18
C ALA A 166 1.46 -0.29 7.75
N LEU A 167 0.73 -1.31 7.26
CA LEU A 167 0.93 -2.69 7.70
C LEU A 167 2.33 -3.23 7.34
N PRO A 168 2.80 -3.24 6.07
CA PRO A 168 4.08 -3.84 5.71
C PRO A 168 5.29 -3.15 6.33
N ILE A 169 5.35 -1.81 6.31
CA ILE A 169 6.52 -1.08 6.82
C ILE A 169 6.69 -1.34 8.31
N THR A 170 5.62 -1.21 9.10
CA THR A 170 5.70 -1.44 10.56
C THR A 170 6.07 -2.87 10.87
N MET A 171 5.49 -3.86 10.17
CA MET A 171 5.82 -5.26 10.39
C MET A 171 7.28 -5.58 10.04
N LEU A 172 7.80 -5.05 8.93
CA LEU A 172 9.19 -5.25 8.55
C LEU A 172 10.15 -4.57 9.55
N VAL A 173 9.85 -3.37 10.02
CA VAL A 173 10.68 -2.70 11.04
C VAL A 173 10.68 -3.46 12.38
N HIS A 174 9.61 -4.19 12.68
CA HIS A 174 9.50 -4.97 13.92
C HIS A 174 10.27 -6.31 13.91
N VAL A 175 10.53 -6.88 12.72
CA VAL A 175 11.29 -8.14 12.54
C VAL A 175 12.79 -7.95 12.72
#